data_AF-A0A369TL30-F1
#
_entry.id   AF-A0A369TL30-F1
#
_cell.length_a   1.000
_cell.length_b   1.000
_cell.length_c   1.000
_cell.angle_alpha   90.00
_cell.angle_beta   90.00
_cell.angle_gamma   90.00
#
_symmetry.space_group_name_H-M   'P 1'
#
loop_
_entity.id
_entity.type
_entity.pdbx_description
1 polymer ?
#
loop_
_entity_poly.entity_id
_entity_poly.type
_entity_poly.pdbx_seq_one_letter_code
_entity_poly.pdbx_strand_id
1 'polypeptide(L)'
;MTMTLTFDAVSEQAPGAKWHKRWLRSWPAYEAWFVARGGDAGPERSACRAALDRHMPELLPIYDQLVAIAGGGDRAARFLSTWCPPRYLGGCSLAAMSDGTDVRLLRNYDLAPDLNEGLLLRSEWSGRPVMGMVEFLWGLSDGINDAGLSVALAYGGRSETGEGFGVTTILRYVLEVCDTVEEALIVLDRVPSHMAYNLVLADASGATASVELAPGGGAKRMPRAIATNHQSGAAVPDRAAFTRTYDRHNYLSTLQVGVRDLHSSFTRAPLRQDRFAEGFGTLFTAEYDPRGRSMRLIWKNECWHQTLAQFEEGQRVIDYASTDRHAGSPGWTAEIDWSWSAWIDWARVGRDYRSASCSNPIAARPENSEVTLFYWAISYNDGRILVPGGGIEPPTRGFSIRPEGGFALA
;
A
#
# COMPACT_ATOMS: atom_id res chain seq x y z
N MET A 1 19.15 9.71 -7.67
CA MET A 1 18.63 8.47 -7.05
C MET A 1 18.26 7.52 -8.17
N THR A 2 18.56 6.23 -8.04
CA THR A 2 18.09 5.20 -8.99
C THR A 2 16.64 4.85 -8.67
N MET A 3 15.70 5.17 -9.57
CA MET A 3 14.29 4.84 -9.40
C MET A 3 14.03 3.39 -9.83
N THR A 4 14.59 2.43 -9.08
CA THR A 4 14.53 1.01 -9.40
C THR A 4 13.80 0.22 -8.31
N LEU A 5 12.92 -0.71 -8.70
CA LEU A 5 12.31 -1.69 -7.78
C LEU A 5 12.64 -3.11 -8.21
N THR A 6 13.06 -3.94 -7.25
CA THR A 6 13.26 -5.37 -7.45
C THR A 6 11.97 -6.13 -7.13
N PHE A 7 11.41 -6.78 -8.14
CA PHE A 7 10.32 -7.73 -7.99
C PHE A 7 10.87 -9.15 -7.87
N ASP A 8 10.33 -9.91 -6.92
CA ASP A 8 10.71 -11.28 -6.61
C ASP A 8 9.47 -12.19 -6.69
N ALA A 9 9.54 -13.24 -7.51
CA ALA A 9 8.54 -14.31 -7.53
C ALA A 9 9.02 -15.46 -6.64
N VAL A 10 8.24 -15.79 -5.61
CA VAL A 10 8.58 -16.79 -4.59
C VAL A 10 7.45 -17.79 -4.42
N SER A 11 7.80 -19.07 -4.31
CA SER A 11 6.86 -20.18 -4.05
C SER A 11 7.22 -20.87 -2.74
N GLU A 12 6.32 -20.85 -1.76
CA GLU A 12 6.51 -21.54 -0.47
C GLU A 12 5.20 -22.13 0.05
N GLN A 13 5.10 -23.47 0.07
CA GLN A 13 3.86 -24.18 0.39
C GLN A 13 3.33 -23.94 1.81
N ALA A 14 4.20 -23.70 2.78
CA ALA A 14 3.86 -23.37 4.17
C ALA A 14 4.79 -22.24 4.65
N PRO A 15 4.44 -21.44 5.68
CA PRO A 15 5.34 -20.43 6.20
C PRO A 15 6.68 -21.05 6.63
N GLY A 16 7.79 -20.61 6.02
CA GLY A 16 9.07 -21.29 6.17
C GLY A 16 10.29 -20.38 6.00
N ALA A 17 11.37 -20.97 5.46
CA ALA A 17 12.67 -20.31 5.34
C ALA A 17 12.67 -19.16 4.31
N LYS A 18 11.87 -19.24 3.25
CA LYS A 18 11.76 -18.16 2.25
C LYS A 18 10.99 -16.98 2.83
N TRP A 19 9.88 -17.24 3.53
CA TRP A 19 9.18 -16.21 4.30
C TRP A 19 10.06 -15.60 5.40
N HIS A 20 10.80 -16.40 6.17
CA HIS A 20 11.72 -15.89 7.17
C HIS A 20 12.81 -14.98 6.56
N LYS A 21 13.33 -15.30 5.37
CA LYS A 21 14.25 -14.43 4.64
C LYS A 21 13.60 -13.10 4.23
N ARG A 22 12.29 -13.09 3.93
CA ARG A 22 11.51 -11.85 3.68
C ARG A 22 11.31 -11.04 4.96
N TRP A 23 10.94 -11.70 6.06
CA TRP A 23 10.86 -11.11 7.38
C TRP A 23 12.17 -10.38 7.74
N LEU A 24 13.33 -11.06 7.66
CA LEU A 24 14.63 -10.44 7.97
C LEU A 24 14.99 -9.25 7.06
N ARG A 25 14.55 -9.24 5.80
CA ARG A 25 14.76 -8.13 4.84
C ARG A 25 13.89 -6.91 5.15
N SER A 26 12.60 -7.13 5.40
CA SER A 26 11.58 -6.08 5.44
C SER A 26 11.16 -5.65 6.85
N TRP A 27 11.29 -6.52 7.86
CA TRP A 27 10.85 -6.24 9.24
C TRP A 27 11.48 -4.97 9.85
N PRO A 28 12.80 -4.67 9.71
CA PRO A 28 13.36 -3.46 10.33
C PRO A 28 12.69 -2.15 9.88
N ALA A 29 12.26 -2.09 8.61
CA ALA A 29 11.51 -0.94 8.09
C ALA A 29 10.06 -0.92 8.60
N TYR A 30 9.39 -2.07 8.62
CA TYR A 30 8.03 -2.19 9.16
C TYR A 30 7.96 -1.94 10.67
N GLU A 31 8.96 -2.35 11.44
CA GLU A 31 9.06 -2.10 12.88
C GLU A 31 9.24 -0.61 13.17
N ALA A 32 10.16 0.05 12.46
CA ALA A 32 10.36 1.49 12.57
C ALA A 32 9.09 2.27 12.20
N TRP A 33 8.41 1.88 11.11
CA TRP A 33 7.11 2.44 10.73
C TRP A 33 6.05 2.21 11.81
N PHE A 34 5.90 0.97 12.30
CA PHE A 34 4.86 0.59 13.27
C PHE A 34 5.01 1.39 14.58
N VAL A 35 6.24 1.49 15.11
CA VAL A 35 6.55 2.28 16.31
C VAL A 35 6.29 3.76 16.06
N ALA A 36 6.80 4.33 14.96
CA ALA A 36 6.63 5.76 14.64
C ALA A 36 5.15 6.17 14.41
N ARG A 37 4.28 5.21 14.13
CA ARG A 37 2.83 5.42 13.92
C ARG A 37 1.99 5.20 15.18
N GLY A 38 2.60 4.87 16.31
CA GLY A 38 1.89 4.54 17.54
C GLY A 38 1.28 3.13 17.55
N GLY A 39 1.79 2.19 16.75
CA GLY A 39 1.34 0.80 16.76
C GLY A 39 1.52 0.11 18.12
N ASP A 40 2.54 0.51 18.88
CA ASP A 40 2.74 0.05 20.27
C ASP A 40 1.60 0.51 21.22
N ALA A 41 0.79 1.51 20.84
CA ALA A 41 -0.42 1.96 21.56
C ALA A 41 -1.72 1.31 21.06
N GLY A 42 -1.65 0.44 20.04
CA GLY A 42 -2.78 -0.38 19.59
C GLY A 42 -3.12 -1.53 20.56
N PRO A 43 -4.02 -2.44 20.19
CA PRO A 43 -4.41 -3.59 21.02
C PRO A 43 -3.21 -4.45 21.46
N GLU A 44 -3.32 -5.07 22.63
CA GLU A 44 -2.33 -6.04 23.13
C GLU A 44 -2.37 -7.37 22.36
N ARG A 45 -1.28 -8.15 22.41
CA ARG A 45 -1.15 -9.43 21.71
C ARG A 45 -2.29 -10.42 21.95
N SER A 46 -2.79 -10.50 23.18
CA SER A 46 -3.95 -11.32 23.57
C SER A 46 -5.20 -10.91 22.79
N ALA A 47 -5.51 -9.62 22.74
CA ALA A 47 -6.63 -9.07 21.98
C ALA A 47 -6.46 -9.28 20.47
N CYS A 48 -5.26 -9.03 19.93
CA CYS A 48 -4.90 -9.30 18.53
C CYS A 48 -5.17 -10.76 18.13
N ARG A 49 -4.73 -11.73 18.95
CA ARG A 49 -4.94 -13.15 18.68
C ARG A 49 -6.40 -13.57 18.86
N ALA A 50 -7.10 -13.04 19.86
CA ALA A 50 -8.52 -13.30 20.07
C ALA A 50 -9.41 -12.73 18.95
N ALA A 51 -9.03 -11.60 18.35
CA ALA A 51 -9.71 -11.07 17.18
C ALA A 51 -9.57 -12.00 15.96
N LEU A 52 -8.36 -12.53 15.71
CA LEU A 52 -8.14 -13.53 14.65
C LEU A 52 -9.00 -14.79 14.86
N ASP A 53 -8.96 -15.36 16.07
CA ASP A 53 -9.77 -16.53 16.45
C ASP A 53 -11.28 -16.29 16.24
N ARG A 54 -11.77 -15.08 16.58
CA ARG A 54 -13.18 -14.70 16.42
C ARG A 54 -13.63 -14.50 14.98
N HIS A 55 -12.80 -13.88 14.13
CA HIS A 55 -13.22 -13.41 12.81
C HIS A 55 -12.66 -14.23 11.65
N MET A 56 -11.47 -14.80 11.80
CA MET A 56 -10.72 -15.52 10.75
C MET A 56 -9.99 -16.75 11.35
N PRO A 57 -10.70 -17.66 12.05
CA PRO A 57 -10.08 -18.76 12.81
C PRO A 57 -9.21 -19.69 11.94
N GLU A 58 -9.53 -19.84 10.66
CA GLU A 58 -8.76 -20.64 9.71
C GLU A 58 -7.35 -20.08 9.45
N LEU A 59 -7.12 -18.77 9.66
CA LEU A 59 -5.78 -18.18 9.61
C LEU A 59 -5.01 -18.27 10.93
N LEU A 60 -5.66 -18.62 12.05
CA LEU A 60 -5.02 -18.60 13.36
C LEU A 60 -3.79 -19.53 13.45
N PRO A 61 -3.79 -20.77 12.90
CA PRO A 61 -2.60 -21.62 12.89
C PRO A 61 -1.45 -21.02 12.04
N ILE A 62 -1.79 -20.42 10.91
CA ILE A 62 -0.83 -19.76 9.99
C ILE A 62 -0.20 -18.57 10.71
N TYR A 63 -1.00 -17.74 11.37
CA TYR A 63 -0.54 -16.62 12.20
C TYR A 63 0.39 -17.08 13.33
N ASP A 64 0.01 -18.09 14.11
CA ASP A 64 0.84 -18.59 15.22
C ASP A 64 2.18 -19.13 14.70
N GLN A 65 2.20 -19.79 13.53
CA GLN A 65 3.42 -20.25 12.85
C GLN A 65 4.30 -19.08 12.36
N LEU A 66 3.71 -18.06 11.72
CA LEU A 66 4.43 -16.84 11.29
C LEU A 66 5.06 -16.13 12.50
N VAL A 67 4.32 -16.00 13.60
CA VAL A 67 4.81 -15.42 14.86
C VAL A 67 5.95 -16.23 15.47
N ALA A 68 5.86 -17.57 15.45
CA ALA A 68 6.94 -18.43 15.93
C ALA A 68 8.21 -18.28 15.08
N ILE A 69 8.09 -18.26 13.75
CA ILE A 69 9.21 -18.08 12.82
C ILE A 69 9.84 -16.68 12.94
N ALA A 70 9.03 -15.65 13.22
CA ALA A 70 9.49 -14.29 13.53
C ALA A 70 10.21 -14.15 14.90
N GLY A 71 10.39 -15.24 15.65
CA GLY A 71 11.05 -15.25 16.96
C GLY A 71 10.11 -15.01 18.15
N GLY A 72 8.79 -14.99 17.94
CA GLY A 72 7.78 -15.00 19.01
C GLY A 72 7.60 -13.69 19.78
N GLY A 73 8.22 -12.58 19.34
CA GLY A 73 8.15 -11.27 20.01
C GLY A 73 6.76 -10.65 20.04
N ASP A 74 6.46 -9.84 21.08
CA ASP A 74 5.15 -9.19 21.26
C ASP A 74 4.78 -8.27 20.08
N ARG A 75 5.67 -7.35 19.71
CA ARG A 75 5.45 -6.42 18.60
C ARG A 75 5.25 -7.14 17.26
N ALA A 76 6.00 -8.20 17.00
CA ALA A 76 5.85 -9.03 15.81
C ALA A 76 4.46 -9.68 15.77
N ALA A 77 3.98 -10.23 16.89
CA ALA A 77 2.64 -10.79 17.01
C ALA A 77 1.54 -9.74 16.78
N ARG A 78 1.67 -8.56 17.38
CA ARG A 78 0.71 -7.44 17.20
C ARG A 78 0.69 -6.97 15.74
N PHE A 79 1.86 -6.74 15.13
CA PHE A 79 1.98 -6.36 13.71
C PHE A 79 1.36 -7.41 12.78
N LEU A 80 1.77 -8.69 12.91
CA LEU A 80 1.32 -9.77 12.01
C LEU A 80 -0.18 -10.02 12.10
N SER A 81 -0.81 -9.76 13.25
CA SER A 81 -2.26 -9.87 13.38
C SER A 81 -3.02 -8.87 12.49
N THR A 82 -2.39 -7.73 12.20
CA THR A 82 -2.99 -6.56 11.56
C THR A 82 -4.31 -6.12 12.24
N TRP A 83 -4.50 -6.40 13.52
CA TRP A 83 -5.67 -5.95 14.28
C TRP A 83 -5.47 -4.51 14.77
N CYS A 84 -6.36 -3.61 14.36
CA CYS A 84 -6.26 -2.15 14.53
C CYS A 84 -4.85 -1.61 14.20
N PRO A 85 -4.33 -1.87 12.98
CA PRO A 85 -2.99 -1.47 12.61
C PRO A 85 -2.94 0.05 12.38
N PRO A 86 -1.74 0.66 12.42
CA PRO A 86 -1.62 2.07 12.10
C PRO A 86 -1.97 2.35 10.64
N ARG A 87 -2.48 3.56 10.38
CA ARG A 87 -2.99 3.97 9.05
C ARG A 87 -1.96 3.80 7.94
N TYR A 88 -2.41 3.38 6.76
CA TYR A 88 -1.62 3.32 5.53
C TYR A 88 -2.46 3.66 4.29
N LEU A 89 -1.80 4.19 3.25
CA LEU A 89 -2.43 4.85 2.10
C LEU A 89 -1.71 4.44 0.80
N GLY A 90 -2.46 4.21 -0.28
CA GLY A 90 -1.91 3.91 -1.62
C GLY A 90 -2.89 4.28 -2.74
N GLY A 91 -2.37 4.61 -3.93
CA GLY A 91 -3.20 4.88 -5.11
C GLY A 91 -3.44 3.64 -5.95
N CYS A 92 -4.66 3.45 -6.47
CA CYS A 92 -4.94 2.36 -7.40
C CYS A 92 -6.08 2.71 -8.37
N SER A 93 -6.08 2.08 -9.55
CA SER A 93 -7.26 1.92 -10.41
C SER A 93 -7.66 0.45 -10.43
N LEU A 94 -8.95 0.11 -10.37
CA LEU A 94 -9.46 -1.27 -10.41
C LEU A 94 -10.61 -1.44 -11.40
N ALA A 95 -10.64 -2.56 -12.12
CA ALA A 95 -11.81 -2.99 -12.89
C ALA A 95 -11.84 -4.50 -13.06
N ALA A 96 -13.04 -5.09 -13.02
CA ALA A 96 -13.30 -6.42 -13.52
C ALA A 96 -14.37 -6.37 -14.61
N MET A 97 -14.19 -7.18 -15.65
CA MET A 97 -15.11 -7.32 -16.77
C MET A 97 -15.31 -8.79 -17.10
N SER A 98 -16.50 -9.13 -17.57
CA SER A 98 -16.91 -10.47 -17.96
C SER A 98 -17.93 -10.38 -19.09
N ASP A 99 -17.85 -11.28 -20.07
CA ASP A 99 -18.79 -11.42 -21.19
C ASP A 99 -19.43 -12.82 -21.24
N GLY A 100 -19.23 -13.62 -20.18
CA GLY A 100 -19.64 -15.02 -20.09
C GLY A 100 -18.68 -16.01 -20.74
N THR A 101 -17.86 -15.58 -21.71
CA THR A 101 -16.83 -16.40 -22.37
C THR A 101 -15.42 -16.14 -21.81
N ASP A 102 -15.15 -14.91 -21.38
CA ASP A 102 -13.95 -14.50 -20.65
C ASP A 102 -14.33 -13.66 -19.43
N VAL A 103 -13.38 -13.59 -18.50
CA VAL A 103 -13.42 -12.73 -17.32
C VAL A 103 -12.01 -12.25 -17.00
N ARG A 104 -11.85 -10.97 -16.67
CA ARG A 104 -10.56 -10.36 -16.32
C ARG A 104 -10.75 -9.40 -15.16
N LEU A 105 -9.78 -9.36 -14.24
CA LEU A 105 -9.67 -8.38 -13.18
C LEU A 105 -8.32 -7.68 -13.29
N LEU A 106 -8.29 -6.35 -13.26
CA LEU A 106 -7.08 -5.56 -13.38
C LEU A 106 -6.94 -4.54 -12.26
N ARG A 107 -5.69 -4.31 -11.86
CA ARG A 107 -5.25 -3.28 -10.92
C ARG A 107 -4.06 -2.52 -11.50
N ASN A 108 -4.11 -1.18 -11.46
CA ASN A 108 -2.89 -0.37 -11.44
C ASN A 108 -2.50 -0.10 -9.99
N TYR A 109 -1.24 -0.33 -9.66
CA TYR A 109 -0.66 -0.05 -8.34
C TYR A 109 0.15 1.24 -8.40
N ASP A 110 -0.37 2.33 -7.82
CA ASP A 110 0.23 3.67 -7.91
C ASP A 110 0.89 4.08 -6.58
N LEU A 111 2.23 4.05 -6.54
CA LEU A 111 3.04 4.35 -5.35
C LEU A 111 4.45 4.81 -5.75
N ALA A 112 5.23 5.32 -4.80
CA ALA A 112 6.66 5.53 -4.96
C ALA A 112 7.42 4.17 -4.93
N PRO A 113 8.44 3.93 -5.76
CA PRO A 113 9.11 2.62 -5.87
C PRO A 113 9.77 2.11 -4.58
N ASP A 114 10.20 3.02 -3.72
CA ASP A 114 10.84 2.76 -2.43
C ASP A 114 9.90 2.24 -1.33
N LEU A 115 8.58 2.27 -1.56
CA LEU A 115 7.55 1.93 -0.58
C LEU A 115 6.85 0.58 -0.82
N ASN A 116 7.24 -0.19 -1.85
CA ASN A 116 6.63 -1.49 -2.17
C ASN A 116 7.57 -2.67 -1.88
N GLU A 117 7.04 -3.78 -1.38
CA GLU A 117 7.83 -4.97 -1.02
C GLU A 117 8.37 -5.75 -2.24
N GLY A 118 7.79 -5.54 -3.43
CA GLY A 118 8.17 -6.21 -4.68
C GLY A 118 7.89 -7.72 -4.69
N LEU A 119 7.15 -8.27 -3.71
CA LEU A 119 7.00 -9.71 -3.55
C LEU A 119 5.71 -10.23 -4.21
N LEU A 120 5.87 -11.03 -5.26
CA LEU A 120 4.83 -11.94 -5.77
C LEU A 120 5.00 -13.30 -5.09
N LEU A 121 4.06 -13.67 -4.23
CA LEU A 121 4.10 -14.93 -3.48
C LEU A 121 3.07 -15.91 -4.02
N ARG A 122 3.47 -17.17 -4.19
CA ARG A 122 2.59 -18.33 -4.34
C ARG A 122 2.71 -19.23 -3.10
N SER A 123 1.60 -19.46 -2.42
CA SER A 123 1.49 -20.15 -1.12
C SER A 123 0.47 -21.30 -1.18
N GLU A 124 0.57 -22.25 -0.25
CA GLU A 124 -0.46 -23.28 0.03
C GLU A 124 -0.84 -23.30 1.53
N TRP A 125 -0.89 -22.12 2.16
CA TRP A 125 -0.82 -22.01 3.63
C TRP A 125 -2.07 -22.53 4.36
N SER A 126 -3.28 -22.41 3.78
CA SER A 126 -4.49 -23.12 4.26
C SER A 126 -4.69 -24.53 3.66
N GLY A 127 -3.74 -25.01 2.86
CA GLY A 127 -3.86 -26.26 2.10
C GLY A 127 -4.38 -26.09 0.66
N ARG A 128 -4.61 -24.85 0.20
CA ARG A 128 -4.99 -24.53 -1.19
C ARG A 128 -3.99 -23.57 -1.86
N PRO A 129 -3.70 -23.68 -3.17
CA PRO A 129 -2.85 -22.71 -3.86
C PRO A 129 -3.47 -21.30 -3.94
N VAL A 130 -2.71 -20.31 -3.44
CA VAL A 130 -3.01 -18.87 -3.56
C VAL A 130 -1.79 -18.15 -4.13
N MET A 131 -1.98 -17.17 -5.00
CA MET A 131 -0.91 -16.34 -5.57
C MET A 131 -1.31 -14.87 -5.56
N GLY A 132 -0.39 -13.97 -5.19
CA GLY A 132 -0.68 -12.53 -5.24
C GLY A 132 0.47 -11.63 -4.79
N MET A 133 0.25 -10.31 -4.91
CA MET A 133 1.21 -9.29 -4.52
C MET A 133 1.12 -9.01 -3.02
N VAL A 134 2.21 -9.33 -2.31
CA VAL A 134 2.28 -9.25 -0.84
C VAL A 134 2.42 -7.81 -0.35
N GLU A 135 1.72 -7.51 0.73
CA GLU A 135 1.92 -6.34 1.58
C GLU A 135 1.80 -6.75 3.05
N PHE A 136 2.51 -6.05 3.94
CA PHE A 136 2.57 -6.37 5.38
C PHE A 136 3.13 -7.78 5.62
N LEU A 137 4.19 -8.15 4.88
CA LEU A 137 4.97 -9.38 5.00
C LEU A 137 4.24 -10.69 4.66
N TRP A 138 2.91 -10.75 4.74
CA TRP A 138 2.13 -11.99 4.55
C TRP A 138 0.71 -11.77 3.98
N GLY A 139 0.12 -10.60 4.20
CA GLY A 139 -1.15 -10.20 3.60
C GLY A 139 -1.03 -10.01 2.08
N LEU A 140 -2.18 -9.90 1.40
CA LEU A 140 -2.25 -9.70 -0.04
C LEU A 140 -2.93 -8.38 -0.39
N SER A 141 -2.35 -7.64 -1.33
CA SER A 141 -2.92 -6.41 -1.85
C SER A 141 -3.75 -6.63 -3.12
N ASP A 142 -3.41 -7.68 -3.86
CA ASP A 142 -4.21 -8.35 -4.87
C ASP A 142 -3.78 -9.82 -4.99
N GLY A 143 -4.63 -10.68 -5.54
CA GLY A 143 -4.33 -12.11 -5.70
C GLY A 143 -5.44 -12.93 -6.34
N ILE A 144 -5.13 -14.22 -6.57
CA ILE A 144 -5.98 -15.27 -7.14
C ILE A 144 -5.75 -16.61 -6.42
N ASN A 145 -6.80 -17.43 -6.26
CA ASN A 145 -6.70 -18.79 -5.75
C ASN A 145 -7.03 -19.88 -6.80
N ASP A 146 -6.92 -21.14 -6.42
CA ASP A 146 -7.14 -22.31 -7.29
C ASP A 146 -8.60 -22.54 -7.71
N ALA A 147 -9.59 -21.94 -7.05
CA ALA A 147 -10.96 -21.85 -7.58
C ALA A 147 -11.08 -20.79 -8.69
N GLY A 148 -10.11 -19.89 -8.80
CA GLY A 148 -10.09 -18.76 -9.72
C GLY A 148 -10.65 -17.47 -9.12
N LEU A 149 -11.09 -17.48 -7.85
CA LEU A 149 -11.47 -16.25 -7.14
C LEU A 149 -10.28 -15.31 -7.13
N SER A 150 -10.49 -14.11 -7.64
CA SER A 150 -9.51 -13.04 -7.77
C SER A 150 -10.04 -11.78 -7.08
N VAL A 151 -9.16 -11.08 -6.35
CA VAL A 151 -9.50 -9.84 -5.64
C VAL A 151 -8.35 -8.84 -5.71
N ALA A 152 -8.68 -7.55 -5.76
CA ALA A 152 -7.71 -6.46 -5.66
C ALA A 152 -8.28 -5.28 -4.86
N LEU A 153 -7.41 -4.57 -4.14
CA LEU A 153 -7.79 -3.42 -3.31
C LEU A 153 -7.34 -2.06 -3.87
N ALA A 154 -8.12 -1.05 -3.55
CA ALA A 154 -7.79 0.37 -3.63
C ALA A 154 -8.13 1.06 -2.31
N TYR A 155 -7.37 2.08 -1.93
CA TYR A 155 -7.71 2.93 -0.77
C TYR A 155 -9.08 3.60 -0.95
N GLY A 156 -9.96 3.54 0.05
CA GLY A 156 -11.33 4.08 -0.02
C GLY A 156 -11.42 5.62 -0.01
N GLY A 157 -10.29 6.32 0.10
CA GLY A 157 -10.23 7.77 0.07
C GLY A 157 -10.53 8.45 1.40
N ARG A 158 -10.64 7.73 2.53
CA ARG A 158 -10.86 8.33 3.86
C ARG A 158 -9.94 7.72 4.91
N SER A 159 -9.25 8.59 5.66
CA SER A 159 -8.24 8.24 6.68
C SER A 159 -8.80 8.04 8.08
N GLU A 160 -10.13 7.98 8.18
CA GLU A 160 -10.90 7.45 9.32
C GLU A 160 -10.41 6.06 9.72
N THR A 161 -10.31 5.80 11.03
CA THR A 161 -10.02 4.46 11.56
C THR A 161 -11.14 3.98 12.48
N GLY A 162 -11.52 2.71 12.34
CA GLY A 162 -12.38 1.98 13.26
C GLY A 162 -11.68 0.72 13.78
N GLU A 163 -12.34 0.00 14.69
CA GLU A 163 -11.88 -1.31 15.16
C GLU A 163 -12.00 -2.35 14.03
N GLY A 164 -10.92 -3.03 13.65
CA GLY A 164 -10.92 -3.92 12.50
C GLY A 164 -9.55 -4.36 12.04
N PHE A 165 -9.50 -5.15 10.97
CA PHE A 165 -8.26 -5.68 10.38
C PHE A 165 -7.66 -4.79 9.29
N GLY A 166 -6.35 -4.93 9.10
CA GLY A 166 -5.65 -4.56 7.88
C GLY A 166 -6.28 -5.28 6.68
N VAL A 167 -6.67 -4.53 5.66
CA VAL A 167 -7.41 -5.06 4.50
C VAL A 167 -6.62 -6.14 3.74
N THR A 168 -5.29 -6.11 3.84
CA THR A 168 -4.41 -7.11 3.20
C THR A 168 -4.54 -8.49 3.83
N THR A 169 -4.80 -8.56 5.13
CA THR A 169 -5.13 -9.81 5.85
C THR A 169 -6.56 -10.27 5.55
N ILE A 170 -7.50 -9.33 5.35
CA ILE A 170 -8.87 -9.66 4.89
C ILE A 170 -8.82 -10.29 3.49
N LEU A 171 -8.03 -9.73 2.55
CA LEU A 171 -7.85 -10.30 1.20
C LEU A 171 -7.17 -11.67 1.25
N ARG A 172 -6.13 -11.82 2.08
CA ARG A 172 -5.52 -13.12 2.36
C ARG A 172 -6.59 -14.11 2.80
N TYR A 173 -7.40 -13.77 3.81
CA TYR A 173 -8.44 -14.67 4.32
C TYR A 173 -9.43 -15.09 3.23
N VAL A 174 -10.01 -14.13 2.50
CA VAL A 174 -10.94 -14.39 1.39
C VAL A 174 -10.35 -15.36 0.36
N LEU A 175 -9.09 -15.17 -0.03
CA LEU A 175 -8.43 -16.05 -1.00
C LEU A 175 -8.08 -17.44 -0.44
N GLU A 176 -7.82 -17.56 0.85
CA GLU A 176 -7.49 -18.84 1.50
C GLU A 176 -8.74 -19.68 1.85
N VAL A 177 -9.96 -19.10 1.87
CA VAL A 177 -11.20 -19.81 2.28
C VAL A 177 -12.41 -19.76 1.33
N CYS A 178 -12.50 -18.82 0.39
CA CYS A 178 -13.65 -18.69 -0.52
C CYS A 178 -13.35 -19.18 -1.94
N ASP A 179 -14.33 -19.80 -2.61
CA ASP A 179 -14.24 -20.23 -4.00
C ASP A 179 -14.90 -19.25 -4.99
N THR A 180 -15.89 -18.48 -4.52
CA THR A 180 -16.75 -17.64 -5.37
C THR A 180 -16.82 -16.18 -4.90
N VAL A 181 -17.22 -15.28 -5.80
CA VAL A 181 -17.48 -13.86 -5.46
C VAL A 181 -18.58 -13.74 -4.39
N GLU A 182 -19.58 -14.63 -4.39
CA GLU A 182 -20.68 -14.57 -3.40
C GLU A 182 -20.19 -14.95 -2.00
N GLU A 183 -19.42 -16.03 -1.86
CA GLU A 183 -18.78 -16.39 -0.58
C GLU A 183 -17.83 -15.31 -0.08
N ALA A 184 -17.06 -14.69 -0.99
CA ALA A 184 -16.20 -13.56 -0.65
C ALA A 184 -17.02 -12.37 -0.11
N LEU A 185 -18.17 -12.04 -0.70
CA LEU A 185 -19.05 -10.97 -0.21
C LEU A 185 -19.60 -11.27 1.20
N ILE A 186 -19.95 -12.53 1.49
CA ILE A 186 -20.39 -12.97 2.83
C ILE A 186 -19.27 -12.77 3.87
N VAL A 187 -18.01 -13.09 3.52
CA VAL A 187 -16.86 -12.83 4.41
C VAL A 187 -16.62 -11.33 4.59
N LEU A 188 -16.70 -10.54 3.52
CA LEU A 188 -16.45 -9.10 3.56
C LEU A 188 -17.49 -8.31 4.35
N ASP A 189 -18.73 -8.79 4.45
CA ASP A 189 -19.77 -8.16 5.29
C ASP A 189 -19.50 -8.38 6.80
N ARG A 190 -18.99 -9.55 7.18
CA ARG A 190 -18.77 -9.94 8.60
C ARG A 190 -17.39 -9.63 9.18
N VAL A 191 -16.36 -9.45 8.36
CA VAL A 191 -14.99 -9.17 8.83
C VAL A 191 -14.76 -7.65 8.88
N PRO A 192 -14.55 -7.05 10.07
CA PRO A 192 -14.41 -5.61 10.19
C PRO A 192 -13.10 -5.11 9.58
N SER A 193 -13.16 -4.03 8.79
CA SER A 193 -11.98 -3.35 8.27
C SER A 193 -11.61 -2.17 9.16
N HIS A 194 -10.31 -1.97 9.41
CA HIS A 194 -9.85 -0.84 10.23
C HIS A 194 -10.00 0.53 9.53
N MET A 195 -10.11 0.56 8.19
CA MET A 195 -10.13 1.78 7.37
C MET A 195 -11.07 1.60 6.16
N ALA A 196 -11.34 2.69 5.45
CA ALA A 196 -12.12 2.64 4.21
C ALA A 196 -11.31 2.07 3.03
N TYR A 197 -11.85 1.05 2.36
CA TYR A 197 -11.25 0.44 1.16
C TYR A 197 -12.29 0.13 0.09
N ASN A 198 -11.83 0.04 -1.15
CA ASN A 198 -12.64 -0.40 -2.29
C ASN A 198 -12.03 -1.69 -2.82
N LEU A 199 -12.81 -2.76 -2.86
CA LEU A 199 -12.39 -4.03 -3.44
C LEU A 199 -13.13 -4.29 -4.74
N VAL A 200 -12.43 -4.84 -5.72
CA VAL A 200 -13.02 -5.43 -6.92
C VAL A 200 -12.72 -6.92 -6.91
N LEU A 201 -13.71 -7.73 -7.28
CA LEU A 201 -13.66 -9.20 -7.27
C LEU A 201 -14.12 -9.78 -8.61
N ALA A 202 -13.56 -10.92 -8.97
CA ALA A 202 -14.00 -11.76 -10.10
C ALA A 202 -13.73 -13.24 -9.80
N ASP A 203 -14.54 -14.16 -10.33
CA ASP A 203 -14.30 -15.60 -10.23
C ASP A 203 -14.40 -16.32 -11.59
N ALA A 204 -14.05 -17.61 -11.61
CA ALA A 204 -13.98 -18.42 -12.83
C ALA A 204 -15.35 -18.61 -13.52
N SER A 205 -16.47 -18.49 -12.79
CA SER A 205 -17.81 -18.52 -13.39
C SER A 205 -18.03 -17.32 -14.33
N GLY A 206 -17.35 -16.21 -14.06
CA GLY A 206 -17.54 -14.92 -14.71
C GLY A 206 -18.37 -13.94 -13.89
N ALA A 207 -18.70 -14.27 -12.63
CA ALA A 207 -19.24 -13.30 -11.68
C ALA A 207 -18.21 -12.21 -11.37
N THR A 208 -18.68 -10.98 -11.16
CA THR A 208 -17.84 -9.84 -10.76
C THR A 208 -18.56 -8.97 -9.74
N ALA A 209 -17.80 -8.30 -8.87
CA ALA A 209 -18.32 -7.35 -7.89
C ALA A 209 -17.36 -6.19 -7.65
N SER A 210 -17.90 -5.09 -7.15
CA SER A 210 -17.14 -4.05 -6.44
C SER A 210 -17.85 -3.76 -5.13
N VAL A 211 -17.09 -3.47 -4.09
CA VAL A 211 -17.59 -3.28 -2.72
C VAL A 211 -16.76 -2.25 -1.97
N GLU A 212 -17.46 -1.35 -1.30
CA GLU A 212 -16.88 -0.33 -0.41
C GLU A 212 -16.94 -0.85 1.03
N LEU A 213 -15.78 -1.07 1.65
CA LEU A 213 -15.66 -1.43 3.07
C LEU A 213 -15.61 -0.16 3.93
N ALA A 214 -16.32 -0.15 5.05
CA ALA A 214 -16.28 0.95 6.02
C ALA A 214 -15.34 0.66 7.21
N PRO A 215 -14.73 1.71 7.82
CA PRO A 215 -14.00 1.56 9.08
C PRO A 215 -14.93 1.05 10.18
N GLY A 216 -14.53 0.01 10.91
CA GLY A 216 -15.38 -0.67 11.89
C GLY A 216 -16.17 -1.86 11.32
N GLY A 217 -16.15 -2.07 10.00
CA GLY A 217 -16.91 -3.11 9.29
C GLY A 217 -18.16 -2.60 8.58
N GLY A 218 -18.83 -3.53 7.88
CA GLY A 218 -19.90 -3.24 6.94
C GLY A 218 -19.39 -3.08 5.50
N ALA A 219 -20.12 -3.68 4.56
CA ALA A 219 -19.76 -3.75 3.15
C ALA A 219 -20.91 -3.23 2.27
N LYS A 220 -20.61 -2.27 1.39
CA LYS A 220 -21.59 -1.73 0.43
C LYS A 220 -21.27 -2.18 -0.99
N ARG A 221 -22.10 -3.06 -1.56
CA ARG A 221 -21.97 -3.49 -2.95
C ARG A 221 -22.25 -2.34 -3.91
N MET A 222 -21.40 -2.21 -4.92
CA MET A 222 -21.46 -1.15 -5.93
C MET A 222 -22.06 -1.68 -7.25
N PRO A 223 -22.73 -0.82 -8.04
CA PRO A 223 -23.47 -1.25 -9.24
C PRO A 223 -22.58 -1.68 -10.41
N ARG A 224 -21.27 -1.47 -10.32
CA ARG A 224 -20.28 -1.80 -11.36
C ARG A 224 -19.01 -2.29 -10.71
N ALA A 225 -18.38 -3.32 -11.29
CA ALA A 225 -17.11 -3.89 -10.81
C ALA A 225 -15.89 -3.01 -11.13
N ILE A 226 -15.93 -1.72 -10.76
CA ILE A 226 -14.85 -0.75 -10.91
C ILE A 226 -14.60 -0.04 -9.58
N ALA A 227 -13.38 0.45 -9.37
CA ALA A 227 -13.05 1.31 -8.24
C ALA A 227 -11.80 2.16 -8.51
N THR A 228 -11.67 3.26 -7.78
CA THR A 228 -10.45 4.08 -7.70
C THR A 228 -10.21 4.45 -6.23
N ASN A 229 -9.70 5.65 -5.93
CA ASN A 229 -9.32 6.07 -4.59
C ASN A 229 -10.36 6.93 -3.87
N HIS A 230 -11.64 6.59 -4.02
CA HIS A 230 -12.75 7.25 -3.35
C HIS A 230 -13.93 6.31 -3.19
N GLN A 231 -14.75 6.54 -2.16
CA GLN A 231 -16.03 5.89 -1.96
C GLN A 231 -17.19 6.80 -2.36
N SER A 232 -18.34 6.19 -2.61
CA SER A 232 -19.59 6.87 -2.84
C SER A 232 -20.09 7.61 -1.59
N GLY A 233 -20.73 8.76 -1.79
CA GLY A 233 -21.21 9.64 -0.72
C GLY A 233 -20.82 11.10 -0.96
N ALA A 234 -21.09 11.94 0.04
CA ALA A 234 -20.83 13.39 -0.03
C ALA A 234 -19.43 13.79 0.50
N ALA A 235 -18.71 12.88 1.17
CA ALA A 235 -17.38 13.17 1.71
C ALA A 235 -16.36 13.34 0.58
N VAL A 236 -15.60 14.43 0.61
CA VAL A 236 -14.49 14.65 -0.32
C VAL A 236 -13.34 13.71 0.04
N PRO A 237 -12.82 12.90 -0.89
CA PRO A 237 -11.78 11.93 -0.60
C PRO A 237 -10.42 12.60 -0.43
N ASP A 238 -9.63 12.08 0.50
CA ASP A 238 -8.24 12.44 0.75
C ASP A 238 -7.44 12.43 -0.56
N ARG A 239 -6.78 13.55 -0.86
CA ARG A 239 -5.91 13.69 -2.05
C ARG A 239 -6.63 13.42 -3.39
N ALA A 240 -7.92 13.75 -3.49
CA ALA A 240 -8.75 13.58 -4.70
C ALA A 240 -8.07 14.03 -6.01
N ALA A 241 -7.50 15.24 -6.00
CA ALA A 241 -6.83 15.84 -7.16
C ALA A 241 -5.52 15.13 -7.52
N PHE A 242 -4.66 14.88 -6.53
CA PHE A 242 -3.36 14.22 -6.70
C PHE A 242 -3.48 12.80 -7.26
N THR A 243 -4.44 12.04 -6.74
CA THR A 243 -4.75 10.69 -7.22
C THR A 243 -5.57 10.68 -8.50
N ARG A 244 -6.13 11.83 -8.93
CA ARG A 244 -7.08 11.95 -10.05
C ARG A 244 -8.24 10.95 -9.97
N THR A 245 -8.74 10.72 -8.75
CA THR A 245 -9.66 9.62 -8.43
C THR A 245 -10.95 9.66 -9.26
N TYR A 246 -11.54 10.85 -9.41
CA TYR A 246 -12.76 11.04 -10.20
C TYR A 246 -12.54 10.91 -11.71
N ASP A 247 -11.47 11.50 -12.27
CA ASP A 247 -11.12 11.37 -13.69
C ASP A 247 -10.99 9.90 -14.10
N ARG A 248 -10.23 9.12 -13.31
CA ARG A 248 -9.98 7.70 -13.59
C ARG A 248 -11.25 6.88 -13.46
N HIS A 249 -12.10 7.17 -12.48
CA HIS A 249 -13.38 6.49 -12.33
C HIS A 249 -14.35 6.82 -13.47
N ASN A 250 -14.39 8.08 -13.93
CA ASN A 250 -15.21 8.49 -15.07
C ASN A 250 -14.71 7.88 -16.40
N TYR A 251 -13.39 7.71 -16.54
CA TYR A 251 -12.82 6.96 -17.66
C TYR A 251 -13.24 5.49 -17.61
N LEU A 252 -13.09 4.81 -16.45
CA LEU A 252 -13.55 3.43 -16.27
C LEU A 252 -15.06 3.26 -16.45
N SER A 253 -15.85 4.27 -16.08
CA SER A 253 -17.31 4.22 -16.22
C SER A 253 -17.77 4.38 -17.67
N THR A 254 -17.00 5.06 -18.51
CA THR A 254 -17.31 5.26 -19.94
C THR A 254 -16.55 4.31 -20.88
N LEU A 255 -15.64 3.48 -20.34
CA LEU A 255 -14.81 2.57 -21.11
C LEU A 255 -15.64 1.52 -21.87
N GLN A 256 -15.30 1.32 -23.16
CA GLN A 256 -15.88 0.31 -24.04
C GLN A 256 -14.74 -0.45 -24.73
N VAL A 257 -14.41 -1.64 -24.22
CA VAL A 257 -13.33 -2.52 -24.70
C VAL A 257 -13.75 -3.99 -24.57
N GLY A 258 -13.14 -4.89 -25.33
CA GLY A 258 -13.29 -6.33 -25.12
C GLY A 258 -12.67 -6.76 -23.78
N VAL A 259 -13.19 -7.81 -23.16
CA VAL A 259 -12.74 -8.29 -21.83
C VAL A 259 -11.24 -8.59 -21.83
N ARG A 260 -10.73 -9.25 -22.88
CA ARG A 260 -9.30 -9.55 -23.08
C ARG A 260 -8.43 -8.30 -23.31
N ASP A 261 -9.03 -7.23 -23.84
CA ASP A 261 -8.32 -6.00 -24.23
C ASP A 261 -8.26 -4.96 -23.11
N LEU A 262 -8.88 -5.22 -21.95
CA LEU A 262 -8.94 -4.31 -20.81
C LEU A 262 -7.55 -3.82 -20.34
N HIS A 263 -6.52 -4.67 -20.47
CA HIS A 263 -5.11 -4.33 -20.20
C HIS A 263 -4.57 -3.15 -21.04
N SER A 264 -5.07 -2.98 -22.27
CA SER A 264 -4.66 -1.88 -23.16
C SER A 264 -5.08 -0.50 -22.64
N SER A 265 -6.10 -0.44 -21.79
CA SER A 265 -6.57 0.78 -21.13
C SER A 265 -5.78 1.07 -19.86
N PHE A 266 -5.52 0.04 -19.05
CA PHE A 266 -4.77 0.16 -17.79
C PHE A 266 -3.29 0.56 -18.01
N THR A 267 -2.70 0.14 -19.13
CA THR A 267 -1.33 0.47 -19.51
C THR A 267 -1.17 1.89 -20.11
N ARG A 268 -2.23 2.70 -20.17
CA ARG A 268 -2.26 4.05 -20.77
C ARG A 268 -2.89 5.08 -19.83
N ALA A 269 -2.62 6.37 -20.09
CA ALA A 269 -3.33 7.46 -19.44
C ALA A 269 -4.84 7.41 -19.80
N PRO A 270 -5.76 7.79 -18.88
CA PRO A 270 -5.50 8.40 -17.57
C PRO A 270 -5.30 7.38 -16.43
N LEU A 271 -5.37 6.07 -16.68
CA LEU A 271 -5.27 5.04 -15.65
C LEU A 271 -3.84 4.82 -15.19
N ARG A 272 -2.90 4.67 -16.14
CA ARG A 272 -1.47 4.65 -15.87
C ARG A 272 -1.01 6.02 -15.39
N GLN A 273 -0.25 6.02 -14.30
CA GLN A 273 0.48 7.17 -13.75
C GLN A 273 1.97 6.99 -14.01
N ASP A 274 2.67 8.10 -14.23
CA ASP A 274 4.11 8.16 -14.52
C ASP A 274 4.83 9.28 -13.75
N ARG A 275 4.13 9.95 -12.81
CA ARG A 275 4.67 11.04 -11.97
C ARG A 275 5.54 10.51 -10.83
N PHE A 276 6.51 9.64 -11.15
CA PHE A 276 7.46 9.08 -10.18
C PHE A 276 8.29 10.17 -9.47
N ALA A 277 8.59 11.28 -10.17
CA ALA A 277 9.21 12.47 -9.58
C ALA A 277 8.36 13.17 -8.49
N GLU A 278 7.04 12.96 -8.50
CA GLU A 278 6.09 13.42 -7.47
C GLU A 278 5.78 12.32 -6.44
N GLY A 279 6.51 11.19 -6.47
CA GLY A 279 6.27 10.03 -5.62
C GLY A 279 5.01 9.23 -5.98
N PHE A 280 4.53 9.33 -7.23
CA PHE A 280 3.26 8.72 -7.64
C PHE A 280 3.26 8.25 -9.11
N GLY A 281 3.65 7.00 -9.34
CA GLY A 281 3.54 6.35 -10.64
C GLY A 281 3.06 4.90 -10.51
N THR A 282 2.54 4.34 -11.61
CA THR A 282 2.07 2.96 -11.66
C THR A 282 3.29 2.03 -11.64
N LEU A 283 3.56 1.41 -10.49
CA LEU A 283 4.67 0.47 -10.32
C LEU A 283 4.47 -0.76 -11.18
N PHE A 284 3.25 -1.26 -11.28
CA PHE A 284 2.85 -2.36 -12.15
C PHE A 284 1.34 -2.29 -12.46
N THR A 285 0.93 -2.84 -13.60
CA THR A 285 -0.45 -3.28 -13.82
C THR A 285 -0.50 -4.78 -13.54
N ALA A 286 -1.31 -5.21 -12.57
CA ALA A 286 -1.64 -6.61 -12.38
C ALA A 286 -2.92 -6.95 -13.15
N GLU A 287 -2.90 -8.05 -13.91
CA GLU A 287 -4.06 -8.63 -14.58
C GLU A 287 -4.23 -10.08 -14.13
N TYR A 288 -5.45 -10.43 -13.74
CA TYR A 288 -5.84 -11.77 -13.31
C TYR A 288 -6.81 -12.40 -14.32
N ASP A 289 -6.57 -13.67 -14.61
CA ASP A 289 -7.46 -14.54 -15.39
C ASP A 289 -8.05 -15.62 -14.48
N PRO A 290 -9.24 -15.40 -13.90
CA PRO A 290 -9.95 -16.37 -13.07
C PRO A 290 -10.09 -17.76 -13.70
N ARG A 291 -10.36 -17.84 -15.01
CA ARG A 291 -10.53 -19.13 -15.71
C ARG A 291 -9.19 -19.82 -15.95
N GLY A 292 -8.17 -19.04 -16.28
CA GLY A 292 -6.80 -19.51 -16.48
C GLY A 292 -6.02 -19.81 -15.19
N ARG A 293 -6.54 -19.41 -14.01
CA ARG A 293 -5.84 -19.52 -12.70
C ARG A 293 -4.43 -18.91 -12.76
N SER A 294 -4.34 -17.76 -13.44
CA SER A 294 -3.08 -17.13 -13.82
C SER A 294 -3.13 -15.62 -13.67
N MET A 295 -1.96 -15.00 -13.64
CA MET A 295 -1.82 -13.56 -13.56
C MET A 295 -0.66 -13.04 -14.42
N ARG A 296 -0.73 -11.76 -14.79
CA ARG A 296 0.34 -11.01 -15.44
C ARG A 296 0.67 -9.77 -14.62
N LEU A 297 1.95 -9.58 -14.30
CA LEU A 297 2.49 -8.25 -14.01
C LEU A 297 2.91 -7.60 -15.32
N ILE A 298 2.51 -6.37 -15.57
CA ILE A 298 2.75 -5.64 -16.82
C ILE A 298 3.39 -4.29 -16.50
N TRP A 299 4.54 -4.05 -17.14
CA TRP A 299 5.29 -2.79 -17.12
C TRP A 299 5.25 -2.13 -18.51
N LYS A 300 6.05 -1.06 -18.72
CA LYS A 300 6.07 -0.34 -20.01
C LYS A 300 6.60 -1.20 -21.17
N ASN A 301 7.63 -2.00 -20.89
CA ASN A 301 8.43 -2.71 -21.89
C ASN A 301 8.54 -4.23 -21.65
N GLU A 302 7.97 -4.74 -20.54
CA GLU A 302 8.06 -6.13 -20.11
C GLU A 302 6.73 -6.56 -19.48
N CYS A 303 6.43 -7.85 -19.55
CA CYS A 303 5.41 -8.49 -18.71
C CYS A 303 5.94 -9.81 -18.15
N TRP A 304 5.42 -10.21 -17.00
CA TRP A 304 5.76 -11.46 -16.33
C TRP A 304 4.47 -12.20 -16.02
N HIS A 305 4.27 -13.33 -16.71
CA HIS A 305 3.12 -14.22 -16.53
C HIS A 305 3.45 -15.33 -15.55
N GLN A 306 2.49 -15.71 -14.72
CA GLN A 306 2.58 -16.81 -13.75
C GLN A 306 1.25 -17.55 -13.69
N THR A 307 1.28 -18.86 -13.44
CA THR A 307 0.09 -19.68 -13.18
C THR A 307 0.21 -20.40 -11.83
N LEU A 308 -0.92 -20.73 -11.19
CA LEU A 308 -0.88 -21.47 -9.92
C LEU A 308 -0.30 -22.89 -10.04
N ALA A 309 -0.41 -23.50 -11.22
CA ALA A 309 0.05 -24.86 -11.53
C ALA A 309 1.51 -24.92 -12.00
N GLN A 310 1.97 -23.87 -12.68
CA GLN A 310 3.32 -23.71 -13.21
C GLN A 310 3.83 -22.33 -12.78
N PHE A 311 4.18 -22.21 -11.50
CA PHE A 311 4.76 -21.00 -10.93
C PHE A 311 6.29 -21.10 -10.98
N GLU A 312 6.93 -20.13 -11.63
CA GLU A 312 8.39 -20.08 -11.77
C GLU A 312 8.97 -19.03 -10.81
N GLU A 313 9.79 -19.46 -9.85
CA GLU A 313 10.52 -18.52 -8.99
C GLU A 313 11.56 -17.72 -9.79
N GLY A 314 11.75 -16.45 -9.42
CA GLY A 314 12.68 -15.59 -10.13
C GLY A 314 12.73 -14.17 -9.60
N GLN A 315 13.44 -13.31 -10.31
CA GLN A 315 13.59 -11.89 -9.99
C GLN A 315 13.50 -11.04 -11.27
N ARG A 316 13.04 -9.80 -11.13
CA ARG A 316 13.11 -8.72 -12.13
C ARG A 316 13.51 -7.42 -11.44
N VAL A 317 14.29 -6.60 -12.12
CA VAL A 317 14.61 -5.23 -11.67
C VAL A 317 14.02 -4.26 -12.69
N ILE A 318 13.09 -3.43 -12.23
CA ILE A 318 12.36 -2.49 -13.07
C ILE A 318 12.92 -1.09 -12.83
N ASP A 319 13.38 -0.43 -13.90
CA ASP A 319 13.90 0.94 -13.86
C ASP A 319 12.85 1.95 -14.34
N TYR A 320 12.32 2.73 -13.39
CA TYR A 320 11.37 3.82 -13.63
C TYR A 320 12.06 5.15 -13.99
N ALA A 321 13.38 5.30 -13.84
CA ALA A 321 14.09 6.48 -14.35
C ALA A 321 14.21 6.45 -15.89
N SER A 322 14.16 5.25 -16.49
CA SER A 322 14.18 5.06 -17.94
C SER A 322 12.95 5.63 -18.66
N THR A 323 11.82 5.88 -17.95
CA THR A 323 10.57 6.27 -18.63
C THR A 323 10.59 7.66 -19.25
N ASP A 324 11.50 8.54 -18.80
CA ASP A 324 11.71 9.90 -19.32
C ASP A 324 12.66 9.98 -20.53
N ARG A 325 13.44 8.92 -20.83
CA ARG A 325 14.45 8.95 -21.91
C ARG A 325 13.97 8.20 -23.16
N HIS A 326 13.60 8.96 -24.19
CA HIS A 326 13.45 8.40 -25.53
C HIS A 326 14.81 8.04 -26.14
N ALA A 327 14.86 6.86 -26.79
CA ALA A 327 15.84 6.41 -27.78
C ALA A 327 17.35 6.34 -27.41
N GLY A 328 17.90 5.12 -27.36
CA GLY A 328 19.34 4.83 -27.35
C GLY A 328 19.63 3.33 -27.23
N SER A 329 20.50 2.79 -28.10
CA SER A 329 20.80 1.35 -28.25
C SER A 329 21.43 0.67 -27.01
N PRO A 330 21.32 -0.67 -26.87
CA PRO A 330 21.85 -1.39 -25.72
C PRO A 330 23.37 -1.53 -25.75
N GLY A 331 24.03 -1.19 -24.64
CA GLY A 331 25.44 -1.48 -24.37
C GLY A 331 25.58 -2.48 -23.23
N TRP A 332 26.40 -3.51 -23.41
CA TRP A 332 26.70 -4.56 -22.43
C TRP A 332 27.97 -4.26 -21.61
N THR A 333 28.08 -4.85 -20.42
CA THR A 333 29.24 -4.85 -19.49
C THR A 333 29.56 -3.50 -18.80
N ALA A 334 30.19 -3.43 -17.62
CA ALA A 334 30.83 -4.45 -16.78
C ALA A 334 30.58 -4.19 -15.27
N GLU A 335 31.18 -5.02 -14.40
CA GLU A 335 31.03 -5.05 -12.93
C GLU A 335 31.06 -3.69 -12.22
N ILE A 336 30.21 -3.54 -11.20
CA ILE A 336 30.28 -2.48 -10.19
C ILE A 336 30.53 -3.13 -8.83
N ASP A 337 31.61 -2.74 -8.18
CA ASP A 337 31.97 -3.21 -6.83
C ASP A 337 31.04 -2.61 -5.77
N TRP A 338 30.47 -3.47 -4.94
CA TRP A 338 29.52 -3.13 -3.87
C TRP A 338 30.19 -2.90 -2.49
N SER A 339 31.52 -2.94 -2.40
CA SER A 339 32.30 -2.80 -1.15
C SER A 339 31.98 -1.56 -0.30
N TRP A 340 31.45 -0.49 -0.91
CA TRP A 340 31.01 0.73 -0.23
C TRP A 340 29.68 0.62 0.54
N SER A 341 28.85 -0.38 0.23
CA SER A 341 27.60 -0.62 0.98
C SER A 341 27.83 -1.13 2.41
N ALA A 342 29.03 -1.62 2.71
CA ALA A 342 29.44 -2.10 4.04
C ALA A 342 29.83 -0.99 5.05
N TRP A 343 29.79 0.29 4.66
CA TRP A 343 30.32 1.41 5.45
C TRP A 343 29.26 2.28 6.16
N ILE A 344 27.98 1.89 6.15
CA ILE A 344 26.95 2.59 6.95
C ILE A 344 26.85 1.97 8.35
N ASP A 345 27.54 2.57 9.32
CA ASP A 345 27.37 2.25 10.75
C ASP A 345 26.01 2.77 11.26
N TRP A 346 24.97 1.96 11.07
CA TRP A 346 23.64 2.22 11.60
C TRP A 346 23.59 2.33 13.14
N ALA A 347 24.57 1.74 13.85
CA ALA A 347 24.67 1.91 15.29
C ALA A 347 25.21 3.31 15.67
N ARG A 348 25.89 4.05 14.78
CA ARG A 348 26.23 5.47 14.98
C ARG A 348 24.98 6.35 14.91
N VAL A 349 24.13 6.13 13.92
CA VAL A 349 22.84 6.85 13.78
C VAL A 349 21.98 6.68 15.03
N GLY A 350 21.98 5.48 15.63
CA GLY A 350 21.32 5.21 16.91
C GLY A 350 22.00 5.80 18.16
N ARG A 351 23.31 6.13 18.11
CA ARG A 351 24.05 6.76 19.21
C ARG A 351 23.85 8.27 19.23
N ASP A 352 23.85 8.92 18.08
CA ASP A 352 23.67 10.38 17.95
C ASP A 352 22.27 10.82 18.47
N TYR A 353 21.27 9.94 18.37
CA TYR A 353 19.93 10.14 18.96
C TYR A 353 19.88 10.05 20.49
N ARG A 354 20.90 9.46 21.14
CA ARG A 354 20.92 9.18 22.60
C ARG A 354 21.62 10.27 23.42
N SER A 355 22.32 11.22 22.79
CA SER A 355 23.07 12.30 23.45
C SER A 355 22.37 13.67 23.49
N ALA A 356 21.20 13.82 22.86
CA ALA A 356 20.46 15.09 22.81
C ALA A 356 19.60 15.31 24.08
N SER A 357 20.24 15.61 25.21
CA SER A 357 19.56 16.16 26.38
C SER A 357 19.07 17.60 26.14
N CYS A 358 17.95 17.96 26.78
CA CYS A 358 17.16 19.18 26.56
C CYS A 358 17.91 20.53 26.42
N SER A 359 17.22 21.45 25.73
CA SER A 359 17.22 22.93 25.85
C SER A 359 17.78 23.80 24.70
N ASN A 360 16.83 24.28 23.87
CA ASN A 360 16.77 25.58 23.18
C ASN A 360 17.78 25.98 22.07
N PRO A 361 17.40 26.95 21.20
CA PRO A 361 17.83 26.94 19.80
C PRO A 361 18.95 27.93 19.45
N ILE A 362 19.67 27.67 18.36
CA ILE A 362 20.63 28.60 17.73
C ILE A 362 20.30 28.78 16.24
N ALA A 363 20.62 29.97 15.74
CA ALA A 363 20.14 30.53 14.48
C ALA A 363 20.89 30.07 13.21
N ALA A 364 20.27 30.43 12.07
CA ALA A 364 20.89 30.78 10.78
C ALA A 364 22.36 31.23 10.85
N ARG A 365 23.27 31.00 9.88
CA ARG A 365 23.25 30.64 8.43
C ARG A 365 24.75 30.47 7.99
N PRO A 366 25.15 30.28 6.71
CA PRO A 366 24.56 29.54 5.58
C PRO A 366 25.62 28.64 4.82
N GLU A 367 25.23 28.17 3.63
CA GLU A 367 26.07 27.72 2.48
C GLU A 367 26.52 26.24 2.38
N ASN A 368 26.05 25.63 1.27
CA ASN A 368 26.55 24.45 0.57
C ASN A 368 26.58 23.08 1.27
N SER A 369 25.40 22.48 1.40
CA SER A 369 25.16 21.11 0.90
C SER A 369 23.69 20.87 0.59
N GLU A 370 23.40 20.37 -0.61
CA GLU A 370 22.05 19.95 -1.02
C GLU A 370 21.70 18.55 -0.47
N VAL A 371 20.43 18.16 -0.63
CA VAL A 371 19.87 16.82 -0.33
C VAL A 371 19.61 16.53 1.15
N THR A 372 18.76 17.37 1.76
CA THR A 372 18.03 17.02 2.99
C THR A 372 16.62 16.52 2.66
N LEU A 373 16.42 15.21 2.82
CA LEU A 373 15.19 14.52 3.23
C LEU A 373 13.82 15.05 2.73
N PHE A 374 13.25 14.35 1.76
CA PHE A 374 11.79 14.30 1.52
C PHE A 374 11.35 12.83 1.37
N TYR A 375 10.44 12.36 2.23
CA TYR A 375 9.06 12.08 1.80
C TYR A 375 8.13 11.86 3.00
N TRP A 376 6.91 12.40 2.88
CA TRP A 376 5.88 12.37 3.91
C TRP A 376 4.89 11.22 3.68
N ALA A 377 4.95 10.20 4.53
CA ALA A 377 3.77 9.42 4.87
C ALA A 377 3.24 9.94 6.23
N ILE A 378 2.02 10.49 6.22
CA ILE A 378 1.12 10.80 7.36
C ILE A 378 1.76 11.46 8.61
N SER A 379 1.43 12.73 8.86
CA SER A 379 1.08 13.25 10.19
C SER A 379 0.45 14.64 10.07
N TYR A 380 -0.85 14.71 9.80
CA TYR A 380 -1.61 15.95 10.04
C TYR A 380 -2.47 15.71 11.29
N ASN A 381 -2.12 16.41 12.37
CA ASN A 381 -3.00 16.57 13.52
C ASN A 381 -2.93 18.03 13.99
N ASP A 382 -4.08 18.56 14.40
CA ASP A 382 -4.34 19.94 14.83
C ASP A 382 -3.88 21.07 13.89
N GLY A 383 -4.82 21.52 13.06
CA GLY A 383 -4.64 22.67 12.20
C GLY A 383 -4.54 23.99 12.96
N ARG A 384 -3.40 24.69 12.84
CA ARG A 384 -3.26 26.14 12.98
C ARG A 384 -2.25 26.64 11.95
N ILE A 385 -2.71 27.45 10.99
CA ILE A 385 -1.83 28.16 10.08
C ILE A 385 -1.37 29.44 10.77
N LEU A 386 -0.06 29.59 10.99
CA LEU A 386 0.59 30.88 11.21
C LEU A 386 1.58 31.09 10.08
N VAL A 387 1.37 32.15 9.29
CA VAL A 387 2.26 32.58 8.21
C VAL A 387 3.16 33.71 8.74
N PRO A 388 4.49 33.52 8.82
CA PRO A 388 5.39 34.61 9.14
C PRO A 388 6.06 35.18 7.89
N GLY A 389 5.64 36.39 7.51
CA GLY A 389 6.55 37.45 7.07
C GLY A 389 7.02 37.48 5.60
N GLY A 390 6.49 38.44 4.85
CA GLY A 390 7.15 39.09 3.71
C GLY A 390 6.70 40.54 3.67
N GLY A 391 7.54 41.48 4.13
CA GLY A 391 7.17 42.88 4.33
C GLY A 391 7.86 43.85 3.36
N ILE A 392 7.26 45.04 3.19
CA ILE A 392 7.89 46.24 2.60
C ILE A 392 7.52 47.47 3.47
N GLU A 393 8.44 48.42 3.49
CA GLU A 393 8.70 49.58 4.36
C GLU A 393 7.53 50.48 4.86
N PRO A 394 7.75 51.24 5.96
CA PRO A 394 6.80 52.23 6.48
C PRO A 394 7.03 53.67 5.93
N PRO A 395 5.97 54.48 5.85
CA PRO A 395 6.07 55.94 5.98
C PRO A 395 5.48 56.44 7.31
N THR A 396 5.89 57.65 7.68
CA THR A 396 5.75 58.24 9.04
C THR A 396 4.50 59.12 9.23
N ARG A 397 4.19 59.39 10.52
CA ARG A 397 3.34 60.47 11.09
C ARG A 397 1.82 60.21 11.26
N GLY A 398 1.34 60.41 12.49
CA GLY A 398 -0.10 60.42 12.85
C GLY A 398 -0.33 60.50 14.38
N PHE A 399 -0.34 61.72 14.93
CA PHE A 399 -0.42 62.10 16.36
C PHE A 399 -1.60 61.54 17.21
N SER A 400 -1.43 61.63 18.55
CA SER A 400 -2.45 62.00 19.58
C SER A 400 -3.53 60.94 19.96
N ILE A 401 -3.95 60.73 21.22
CA ILE A 401 -3.68 61.37 22.55
C ILE A 401 -3.96 60.37 23.71
N ARG A 402 -3.30 60.54 24.87
CA ARG A 402 -3.56 59.90 26.19
C ARG A 402 -4.60 60.73 27.00
N PRO A 403 -5.39 60.23 27.98
CA PRO A 403 -4.87 59.64 29.24
C PRO A 403 -5.79 58.57 29.90
N GLU A 404 -5.69 58.24 31.20
CA GLU A 404 -4.64 57.51 31.95
C GLU A 404 -5.27 56.87 33.21
N GLY A 405 -4.54 55.99 33.93
CA GLY A 405 -5.04 55.28 35.11
C GLY A 405 -4.09 54.16 35.56
N GLY A 406 -3.28 54.40 36.59
CA GLY A 406 -2.25 53.47 37.08
C GLY A 406 -2.55 52.82 38.44
N PHE A 407 -1.46 52.42 39.13
CA PHE A 407 -1.35 51.64 40.39
C PHE A 407 -1.49 50.10 40.25
N ALA A 408 -0.67 49.26 40.90
CA ALA A 408 0.67 49.45 41.49
C ALA A 408 1.37 48.10 41.76
N LEU A 409 2.71 48.14 41.69
CA LEU A 409 3.77 47.44 42.46
C LEU A 409 3.41 46.23 43.39
N ALA A 410 4.30 45.25 43.58
CA ALA A 410 5.77 45.31 43.51
C ALA A 410 6.43 44.13 42.78
#